data_AF-A0A7W2XYI5-F1
#
_entry.id   AF-A0A7W2XYI5-F1
#
_cell.length_a   1.000
_cell.length_b   1.000
_cell.length_c   1.000
_cell.angle_alpha   90.00
_cell.angle_beta   90.00
_cell.angle_gamma   90.00
#
_symmetry.space_group_name_H-M   'P 1'
#
loop_
_entity.id
_entity.type
_entity.pdbx_description
1 polymer ?
#
loop_
_entity_poly.entity_id
_entity_poly.type
_entity_poly.pdbx_seq_one_letter_code
_entity_poly.pdbx_strand_id
1 'polypeptide(L)' 'MMASSNFKETLKSVAAAFFGVQSDKNRERDFTHGKFSHFIIAGLIAVVLFIVTLVTIVSFVLPS' A
#
# COMPACT_ATOMS: atom_id res chain seq x y z
N MET A 1 6.76 26.07 4.47
CA MET A 1 5.54 25.91 3.68
C MET A 1 4.96 24.54 4.00
N MET A 2 3.85 24.48 4.76
CA MET A 2 3.23 23.23 5.22
C MET A 2 2.58 22.52 4.01
N ALA A 3 3.26 21.54 3.41
CA ALA A 3 2.67 20.70 2.39
C ALA A 3 1.61 19.81 3.04
N SER A 4 0.32 20.08 2.79
CA SER A 4 -0.72 19.09 3.05
C SER A 4 -0.42 17.88 2.17
N SER A 5 -0.19 16.72 2.77
CA SER A 5 0.00 15.49 2.02
C SER A 5 -1.31 15.17 1.31
N ASN A 6 -1.41 15.53 0.03
CA ASN A 6 -2.54 15.16 -0.80
C ASN A 6 -2.66 13.63 -0.77
N PHE A 7 -3.85 13.10 -0.48
CA PHE A 7 -4.14 11.65 -0.43
C PHE A 7 -3.58 10.87 -1.63
N LYS A 8 -3.56 11.53 -2.80
CA LYS A 8 -2.95 11.05 -4.04
C LYS A 8 -1.44 10.73 -3.93
N GLU A 9 -0.68 11.51 -3.17
CA GLU A 9 0.75 11.26 -2.94
C GLU A 9 0.99 10.06 -2.03
N THR A 10 0.15 9.88 -1.01
CA THR A 10 0.19 8.70 -0.14
C THR A 10 -0.11 7.43 -0.93
N LEU A 11 -1.16 7.45 -1.76
CA LEU A 11 -1.47 6.33 -2.66
C LEU A 11 -0.31 6.01 -3.62
N LYS A 12 0.29 7.04 -4.23
CA LYS A 12 1.46 6.88 -5.11
C LYS A 12 2.65 6.27 -4.35
N SER A 13 2.88 6.70 -3.11
CA SER A 13 3.97 6.17 -2.28
C SER A 13 3.76 4.70 -1.93
N VAL A 14 2.54 4.33 -1.52
CA VAL A 14 2.16 2.93 -1.22
C VAL A 14 2.28 2.06 -2.46
N ALA A 15 1.81 2.52 -3.62
CA ALA A 15 1.95 1.78 -4.87
C ALA A 15 3.43 1.61 -5.27
N ALA A 16 4.23 2.67 -5.18
CA ALA A 16 5.66 2.59 -5.49
C ALA A 16 6.40 1.65 -4.52
N ALA A 17 6.05 1.64 -3.23
CA ALA A 17 6.57 0.71 -2.24
C ALA A 17 6.20 -0.74 -2.57
N PHE A 18 4.94 -0.97 -2.95
CA PHE A 18 4.45 -2.30 -3.33
C PHE A 18 5.19 -2.88 -4.54
N PHE A 19 5.43 -2.07 -5.57
CA PHE A 19 6.21 -2.48 -6.74
C PHE A 19 7.74 -2.46 -6.52
N GLY A 20 8.22 -2.08 -5.33
CA GLY A 20 9.65 -1.99 -5.01
C GLY A 20 10.38 -0.82 -5.68
N VAL A 21 9.65 0.12 -6.31
CA VAL A 21 10.19 1.31 -7.02
C VAL A 21 10.07 2.59 -6.19
N GLN A 22 9.94 2.47 -4.85
CA GLN A 22 9.85 3.62 -3.96
C GLN A 22 11.18 4.39 -3.91
N SER A 23 11.15 5.67 -4.29
CA SER A 23 12.30 6.58 -4.18
C SER A 23 12.68 6.86 -2.73
N ASP A 24 13.98 7.05 -2.47
CA ASP A 24 14.50 7.47 -1.16
C ASP A 24 13.83 8.73 -0.61
N LYS A 25 13.46 9.70 -1.46
CA LYS A 25 12.76 10.91 -1.04
C LYS A 25 11.37 10.59 -0.46
N ASN A 26 10.65 9.66 -1.06
CA ASN A 26 9.35 9.22 -0.57
C ASN A 26 9.51 8.41 0.71
N ARG A 27 10.55 7.56 0.78
CA ARG A 27 10.90 6.82 2.00
C ARG A 27 11.23 7.78 3.13
N GLU A 28 12.15 8.71 2.95
CA GLU A 28 12.54 9.67 3.98
C GLU A 28 11.35 10.50 4.47
N ARG A 29 10.48 10.97 3.57
CA ARG A 29 9.23 11.65 3.98
C ARG A 29 8.32 10.74 4.80
N ASP A 30 8.07 9.51 4.34
CA ASP A 30 7.13 8.61 4.99
C ASP A 30 7.70 8.05 6.32
N PHE A 31 9.02 8.00 6.50
CA PHE A 31 9.69 7.52 7.72
C PHE A 31 10.03 8.63 8.72
N THR A 32 10.24 9.87 8.25
CA THR A 32 10.51 11.03 9.11
C THR A 32 9.21 11.73 9.56
N HIS A 33 8.17 11.72 8.72
CA HIS A 33 6.89 12.39 9.00
C HIS A 33 5.69 11.44 9.08
N GLY A 34 5.83 10.18 8.66
CA GLY A 34 4.74 9.19 8.74
C GLY A 34 4.73 8.43 10.06
N LYS A 35 3.53 8.12 10.56
CA LYS A 35 3.36 7.27 11.76
C LYS A 35 3.48 5.80 11.36
N PHE A 36 4.27 5.02 12.10
CA PHE A 36 4.41 3.56 11.93
C PHE A 36 3.08 2.82 11.74
N SER A 37 2.03 3.22 12.46
CA SER A 37 0.69 2.63 12.35
C SER A 37 0.11 2.67 10.93
N HIS A 38 0.46 3.67 10.10
CA HIS A 38 -0.04 3.75 8.73
C HIS A 38 0.54 2.64 7.85
N PHE A 39 1.80 2.25 8.07
CA PHE A 39 2.44 1.17 7.35
C PHE A 39 1.82 -0.19 7.72
N ILE A 40 1.55 -0.41 9.01
CA ILE A 40 0.89 -1.64 9.49
C ILE A 40 -0.51 -1.77 8.88
N ILE A 41 -1.31 -0.69 8.90
CA ILE A 41 -2.65 -0.69 8.32
C ILE A 41 -2.59 -0.93 6.80
N ALA A 42 -1.69 -0.26 6.09
CA ALA A 42 -1.51 -0.44 4.65
C ALA A 42 -1.10 -1.89 4.30
N GLY A 43 -0.16 -2.47 5.06
CA GLY A 43 0.25 -3.86 4.89
C GLY A 43 -0.89 -4.85 5.15
N LEU A 44 -1.65 -4.63 6.23
CA LEU A 44 -2.79 -5.49 6.56
C LEU A 44 -3.86 -5.45 5.46
N ILE A 45 -4.18 -4.27 4.95
CA ILE A 45 -5.12 -4.09 3.82
C ILE A 45 -4.61 -4.82 2.58
N ALA A 46 -3.32 -4.68 2.25
CA ALA A 46 -2.73 -5.35 1.09
C ALA A 46 -2.82 -6.88 1.20
N VAL A 47 -2.53 -7.46 2.38
CA VAL A 47 -2.65 -8.90 2.62
C VAL A 47 -4.10 -9.38 2.50
N VAL A 48 -5.05 -8.65 3.11
CA VAL A 48 -6.47 -8.99 3.00
C VAL A 48 -6.94 -8.96 1.55
N LEU A 49 -6.59 -7.91 0.80
CA LEU A 49 -6.92 -7.81 -0.63
C LEU A 49 -6.32 -8.95 -1.45
N PHE A 50 -5.08 -9.33 -1.16
CA PHE A 50 -4.40 -10.44 -1.83
C PHE A 50 -5.14 -11.76 -1.59
N ILE A 51 -5.51 -12.07 -0.34
CA ILE A 51 -6.25 -13.29 0.01
C ILE A 51 -7.62 -13.31 -0.69
N VAL A 52 -8.38 -12.22 -0.61
CA VAL A 52 -9.70 -12.13 -1.27
C VAL A 52 -9.58 -12.34 -2.77
N THR A 53 -8.56 -11.75 -3.40
CA THR A 53 -8.28 -11.93 -4.84
C THR A 53 -8.02 -13.40 -5.16
N LEU A 54 -7.15 -14.08 -4.41
CA LEU A 54 -6.86 -15.50 -4.62
C LEU A 54 -8.11 -16.37 -4.42
N VAL A 55 -8.87 -16.16 -3.35
CA VAL A 55 -10.11 -16.91 -3.09
C VAL A 55 -11.10 -16.71 -4.24
N THR A 56 -11.25 -15.48 -4.73
CA THR A 56 -12.16 -15.18 -5.85
C THR A 56 -11.74 -15.90 -7.12
N ILE A 57 -10.44 -15.86 -7.46
CA ILE A 57 -9.88 -16.55 -8.63
C ILE A 57 -10.10 -18.06 -8.50
N VAL A 58 -9.76 -18.65 -7.36
CA VAL A 58 -9.90 -20.09 -7.12
C VAL A 58 -11.36 -20.52 -7.24
N SER A 59 -12.28 -19.78 -6.60
CA SER A 59 -13.72 -20.06 -6.69
C SER A 59 -14.28 -19.91 -8.10
N PHE A 60 -13.69 -19.07 -8.95
CA PHE A 60 -14.11 -18.92 -10.34
C PHE A 60 -13.54 -20.01 -11.25
N VAL A 61 -12.33 -20.49 -10.96
CA VAL A 61 -11.65 -21.50 -11.78
C VAL A 61 -12.07 -22.92 -11.43
N LEU A 62 -12.39 -23.20 -10.16
CA LEU A 62 -12.86 -24.52 -9.76
C LEU A 62 -14.26 -24.78 -10.34
N PRO A 63 -14.43 -25.84 -11.16
CA PRO A 63 -15.76 -26.26 -11.56
C PRO A 63 -16.53 -26.74 -10.33
N SER A 64 -17.79 -26.32 -10.24
CA SER A 64 -18.74 -26.71 -9.19
C SER A 64 -18.99 -28.21 -9.13
#